data_AF-A0A9N9C8D8-F1
#
_entry.id   AF-A0A9N9C8D8-F1
#
_cell.length_a   1.000
_cell.length_b   1.000
_cell.length_c   1.000
_cell.angle_alpha   90.00
_cell.angle_beta   90.00
_cell.angle_gamma   90.00
#
_symmetry.space_group_name_H-M   'P 1'
#
loop_
_entity.id
_entity.type
_entity.pdbx_description
1 polymer ?
#
loop_
_entity_poly.entity_id
_entity_poly.type
_entity_poly.pdbx_seq_one_letter_code
_entity_poly.pdbx_strand_id
1 'polypeptide(L)'
;MSSRISFPIDLAACVNPRSFRMNLIDGQLDIMLTAFSNGCYKLLNGDVMGPDFAIVLHIRWDDLTNAQKDEAYPSVAPNFVVELRHSLTHQYVHHKMLRWINGGVETMMAISL
;
A
#
# COMPACT_ATOMS: atom_id res chain seq x y z
N MET A 1 30.52 12.41 16.51
CA MET A 1 29.24 12.83 17.14
C MET A 1 28.19 12.86 16.04
N SER A 2 27.24 11.92 16.05
CA SER A 2 26.09 11.92 15.14
C SER A 2 24.84 11.98 16.00
N SER A 3 24.19 13.14 16.03
CA SER A 3 22.93 13.32 16.76
C SER A 3 21.78 12.77 15.92
N ARG A 4 21.07 11.75 16.44
CA ARG A 4 19.79 11.30 15.90
C ARG A 4 18.67 12.09 16.57
N ILE A 5 17.82 12.72 15.75
CA ILE A 5 16.58 13.36 16.18
C ILE A 5 15.49 12.31 16.02
N SER A 6 14.77 12.01 17.10
CA SER A 6 13.63 11.09 17.11
C SER A 6 12.37 11.88 17.48
N PHE A 7 11.34 11.80 16.66
CA PHE A 7 10.00 12.29 16.98
C PHE A 7 9.12 11.08 17.38
N PRO A 8 8.32 11.14 18.46
CA PRO A 8 7.37 10.09 18.78
C PRO A 8 6.13 10.25 17.91
N ILE A 9 5.69 9.20 17.21
CA ILE A 9 4.42 9.16 16.48
C ILE A 9 3.70 7.86 16.83
N ASP A 10 2.44 7.99 17.26
CA ASP A 10 1.54 6.90 17.60
C ASP A 10 1.04 6.16 16.36
N LEU A 11 0.97 4.84 16.46
CA LEU A 11 0.48 3.93 15.42
C LEU A 11 -0.99 3.60 15.68
N ALA A 12 -1.90 4.02 14.79
CA ALA A 12 -3.28 3.55 14.79
C ALA A 12 -3.54 2.72 13.51
N ALA A 13 -3.50 1.39 13.64
CA ALA A 13 -3.95 0.47 12.61
C ALA A 13 -5.32 -0.09 13.01
N CYS A 14 -6.33 0.03 12.13
CA CYS A 14 -7.64 -0.59 12.34
C CYS A 14 -7.90 -1.62 11.24
N VAL A 15 -7.58 -2.90 11.50
CA VAL A 15 -8.20 -4.04 10.83
C VAL A 15 -8.28 -5.23 11.82
N ASN A 16 -9.45 -5.87 11.86
CA ASN A 16 -9.88 -7.12 12.54
C ASN A 16 -8.77 -8.20 12.78
N PRO A 17 -8.88 -9.08 13.81
CA PRO A 17 -7.92 -9.31 14.89
C PRO A 17 -6.75 -10.27 14.55
N ARG A 18 -6.30 -10.40 13.30
CA ARG A 18 -5.17 -11.27 12.94
C ARG A 18 -3.97 -10.44 12.53
N SER A 19 -3.17 -10.07 13.52
CA SER A 19 -2.00 -9.19 13.38
C SER A 19 -0.88 -9.83 12.57
N PHE A 20 -0.22 -9.04 11.72
CA PHE A 20 1.10 -9.34 11.18
C PHE A 20 2.15 -8.47 11.88
N ARG A 21 3.27 -9.06 12.29
CA ARG A 21 4.40 -8.36 12.93
C ARG A 21 5.49 -8.14 11.88
N MET A 22 5.71 -6.90 11.47
CA MET A 22 6.92 -6.52 10.71
C MET A 22 8.01 -6.11 11.71
N ASN A 23 9.17 -6.76 11.65
CA ASN A 23 10.35 -6.33 12.42
C ASN A 23 11.23 -5.45 11.53
N LEU A 24 11.67 -4.31 12.06
CA LEU A 24 12.76 -3.53 11.49
C LEU A 24 14.10 -4.02 12.04
N ILE A 25 15.08 -4.18 11.16
CA ILE A 25 16.50 -4.30 11.53
C ILE A 25 17.18 -3.05 10.93
N ASP A 26 17.98 -2.34 11.73
CA ASP A 26 18.74 -1.11 11.39
C ASP A 26 17.99 0.22 11.21
N GLY A 27 16.70 0.26 11.54
CA GLY A 27 16.15 1.39 12.30
C GLY A 27 15.62 2.63 11.56
N GLN A 28 15.08 2.52 10.34
CA GLN A 28 14.10 3.53 9.87
C GLN A 28 13.15 2.99 8.80
N LEU A 29 11.85 2.96 9.12
CA LEU A 29 10.75 2.72 8.19
C LEU A 29 9.74 3.79 8.50
N ASP A 30 9.87 4.91 7.80
CA ASP A 30 8.92 6.02 7.89
C ASP A 30 7.76 5.70 6.94
N ILE A 31 6.81 4.91 7.43
CA ILE A 31 5.58 4.56 6.72
C ILE A 31 4.42 5.03 7.57
N MET A 32 3.84 6.18 7.20
CA MET A 32 2.46 6.47 7.59
C MET A 32 1.55 5.64 6.67
N LEU A 33 1.01 4.56 7.23
CA LEU A 33 0.14 3.63 6.51
C LEU A 33 -1.24 4.26 6.30
N THR A 34 -1.52 4.76 5.10
CA THR A 34 -2.90 5.06 4.69
C THR A 34 -3.54 3.77 4.16
N ALA A 35 -3.95 2.87 5.07
CA ALA A 35 -4.68 1.66 4.72
C ALA A 35 -6.19 1.95 4.70
N PHE A 36 -6.78 1.99 3.52
CA PHE A 36 -8.22 1.95 3.36
C PHE A 36 -8.64 0.49 3.29
N SER A 37 -9.42 0.02 4.27
CA SER A 37 -9.92 -1.38 4.28
C SER A 37 -10.80 -1.73 3.07
N ASN A 38 -11.19 -0.75 2.25
CA ASN A 38 -11.91 -0.89 0.99
C ASN A 38 -11.42 0.11 -0.11
N GLY A 39 -10.19 0.62 -0.02
CA GLY A 39 -9.74 1.66 -0.96
C GLY A 39 -9.33 1.08 -2.30
N CYS A 40 -9.86 1.64 -3.38
CA CYS A 40 -9.33 1.42 -4.71
C CYS A 40 -8.51 2.64 -5.15
N TYR A 41 -7.52 2.40 -5.98
CA TYR A 41 -6.64 3.41 -6.54
C TYR A 41 -6.83 3.46 -8.04
N LYS A 42 -6.84 4.67 -8.61
CA LYS A 42 -6.75 4.85 -10.04
C LYS A 42 -5.28 4.87 -10.43
N LEU A 43 -4.87 3.88 -11.22
CA LEU A 43 -3.49 3.63 -11.62
C LEU A 43 -3.11 4.44 -12.86
N LEU A 44 -1.80 4.51 -13.15
CA LEU A 44 -1.27 5.31 -14.25
C LEU A 44 -1.76 4.83 -15.63
N ASN A 45 -2.11 3.56 -15.75
CA ASN A 45 -2.68 2.98 -16.97
C ASN A 45 -4.21 3.15 -17.07
N GLY A 46 -4.84 3.86 -16.12
CA GLY A 46 -6.28 4.11 -16.06
C GLY A 46 -7.08 3.03 -15.33
N ASP A 47 -6.46 1.91 -14.94
CA ASP A 47 -7.13 0.87 -14.18
C ASP A 47 -7.54 1.37 -12.79
N VAL A 48 -8.67 0.88 -12.28
CA VAL A 48 -9.04 1.02 -10.88
C VAL A 48 -8.83 -0.32 -10.20
N MET A 49 -7.99 -0.36 -9.17
CA MET A 49 -7.63 -1.60 -8.47
C MET A 49 -7.70 -1.45 -6.96
N GLY A 50 -8.29 -2.46 -6.31
CA GLY A 50 -8.38 -2.61 -4.86
C GLY A 50 -7.43 -3.71 -4.36
N PRO A 51 -6.44 -3.37 -3.52
CA PRO A 51 -5.56 -4.35 -2.88
C PRO A 51 -6.14 -4.83 -1.55
N ASP A 52 -5.71 -6.00 -1.06
CA ASP A 52 -6.02 -6.40 0.32
C ASP A 52 -5.26 -5.53 1.34
N PHE A 53 -4.07 -5.05 0.96
CA PHE A 53 -3.32 -4.05 1.71
C PHE A 53 -2.40 -3.26 0.77
N ALA A 54 -2.26 -1.97 1.02
CA ALA A 54 -1.38 -1.09 0.25
C ALA A 54 -0.68 -0.05 1.12
N ILE A 55 0.52 0.35 0.67
CA ILE A 55 1.28 1.45 1.22
C ILE A 55 1.47 2.48 0.12
N VAL A 56 1.04 3.71 0.38
CA VAL A 56 1.39 4.90 -0.38
C VAL A 56 2.33 5.73 0.50
N LEU A 57 3.54 6.00 0.01
CA LEU A 57 4.48 6.86 0.74
C LEU A 57 3.95 8.30 0.76
N HIS A 58 4.23 9.01 1.85
CA HIS A 58 3.82 10.40 2.03
C HIS A 58 4.23 11.29 0.86
N ILE A 59 5.44 11.12 0.32
CA ILE A 59 5.91 11.92 -0.83
C ILE A 59 5.01 11.78 -2.07
N ARG A 60 4.39 10.61 -2.29
CA ARG A 60 3.42 10.41 -3.39
C ARG A 60 2.04 10.92 -3.03
N TRP A 61 1.63 10.73 -1.78
CA TRP A 61 0.32 11.20 -1.31
C TRP A 61 0.25 12.73 -1.30
N ASP A 62 1.29 13.39 -0.84
CA ASP A 62 1.33 14.85 -0.71
C ASP A 62 1.54 15.58 -2.04
N ASP A 63 2.03 14.89 -3.06
CA ASP A 63 2.05 15.38 -4.43
C ASP A 63 0.64 15.48 -5.05
N LEU A 64 -0.36 14.81 -4.44
CA LEU A 64 -1.75 14.94 -4.85
C LEU A 64 -2.33 16.28 -4.37
N THR A 65 -3.09 16.92 -5.26
CA THR A 65 -3.97 18.03 -4.88
C THR A 65 -5.08 17.55 -3.95
N ASN A 66 -5.64 18.45 -3.15
CA ASN A 66 -6.79 18.13 -2.29
C ASN A 66 -7.96 17.53 -3.10
N ALA A 67 -8.23 18.07 -4.29
CA ALA A 67 -9.26 17.53 -5.18
C ALA A 67 -9.01 16.07 -5.57
N GLN A 68 -7.76 15.68 -5.85
CA GLN A 68 -7.39 14.29 -6.15
C GLN A 68 -7.46 13.38 -4.92
N LYS A 69 -7.17 13.91 -3.72
CA LYS A 69 -7.32 13.18 -2.45
C LYS A 69 -8.79 12.93 -2.11
N ASP A 70 -9.67 13.85 -2.50
CA ASP A 70 -11.11 13.79 -2.28
C ASP A 70 -11.87 12.96 -3.34
N GLU A 71 -11.19 12.49 -4.39
CA GLU A 71 -11.78 11.57 -5.37
C GLU A 71 -12.16 10.24 -4.71
N ALA A 72 -13.21 9.59 -5.23
CA ALA A 72 -13.62 8.26 -4.76
C ALA A 72 -12.48 7.24 -4.84
N TYR A 73 -11.61 7.37 -5.86
CA TYR A 73 -10.40 6.58 -6.04
C TYR A 73 -9.23 7.51 -6.38
N PRO A 74 -8.38 7.86 -5.40
CA PRO A 74 -7.28 8.78 -5.65
C PRO A 74 -6.36 8.24 -6.74
N SER A 75 -5.96 9.12 -7.64
CA SER A 75 -5.09 8.80 -8.78
C SER A 75 -3.62 8.68 -8.36
N VAL A 76 -3.32 7.66 -7.55
CA VAL A 76 -1.99 7.37 -7.04
C VAL A 76 -1.73 5.87 -7.06
N ALA A 77 -0.64 5.46 -7.70
CA ALA A 77 -0.18 4.07 -7.61
C ALA A 77 0.47 3.86 -6.23
N PRO A 78 0.04 2.85 -5.45
CA PRO A 78 0.75 2.47 -4.23
C PRO A 78 2.20 2.09 -4.51
N ASN A 79 3.07 2.33 -3.53
CA ASN A 79 4.46 1.88 -3.58
C ASN A 79 4.55 0.37 -3.33
N PHE A 80 3.76 -0.13 -2.39
CA PHE A 80 3.72 -1.54 -2.02
C PHE A 80 2.29 -2.05 -1.96
N VAL A 81 2.04 -3.24 -2.50
CA VAL A 81 0.74 -3.92 -2.47
C VAL A 81 0.91 -5.34 -1.93
N VAL A 82 -0.02 -5.76 -1.07
CA VAL A 82 -0.20 -7.17 -0.66
C VAL A 82 -1.55 -7.66 -1.14
N GLU A 83 -1.54 -8.88 -1.67
CA GLU A 83 -2.71 -9.64 -2.09
C GLU A 83 -2.80 -10.93 -1.28
N LEU A 84 -3.92 -11.14 -0.59
CA LEU A 84 -4.23 -12.32 0.20
C LEU A 84 -5.05 -13.29 -0.65
N ARG A 85 -4.47 -14.45 -0.93
CA ARG A 85 -5.10 -15.48 -1.74
C ARG A 85 -5.81 -16.51 -0.88
N HIS A 86 -7.13 -16.51 -0.91
CA HIS A 86 -7.95 -17.67 -0.54
C HIS A 86 -8.52 -18.32 -1.80
N SER A 87 -8.12 -19.55 -2.11
CA SER A 87 -8.70 -20.39 -3.18
C SER A 87 -8.64 -19.91 -4.65
N LEU A 88 -7.97 -18.79 -4.96
CA LEU A 88 -7.81 -18.31 -6.35
C LEU A 88 -6.76 -19.11 -7.12
N THR A 89 -6.84 -19.19 -8.45
CA THR A 89 -5.82 -19.88 -9.27
C THR A 89 -4.50 -19.08 -9.36
N HIS A 90 -3.38 -19.74 -9.62
CA HIS A 90 -2.09 -19.04 -9.85
C HIS A 90 -2.18 -18.07 -11.03
N GLN A 91 -2.94 -18.41 -12.07
CA GLN A 91 -3.14 -17.56 -13.24
C GLN A 91 -3.89 -16.28 -12.88
N TYR A 92 -4.92 -16.37 -12.04
CA TYR A 92 -5.66 -15.18 -11.57
C TYR A 92 -4.72 -14.23 -10.81
N VAL A 93 -3.95 -14.77 -9.85
CA VAL A 93 -3.00 -13.96 -9.08
C VAL A 93 -1.94 -13.34 -10.00
N HIS A 94 -1.35 -14.13 -10.90
CA HIS A 94 -0.37 -13.63 -11.88
C HIS A 94 -0.94 -12.50 -12.74
N HIS A 95 -2.17 -12.64 -13.23
CA HIS A 95 -2.81 -11.58 -13.99
C HIS A 95 -3.04 -10.31 -13.15
N LYS A 96 -3.46 -10.46 -11.88
CA LYS A 96 -3.59 -9.33 -10.96
C LYS A 96 -2.23 -8.66 -10.69
N MET A 97 -1.15 -9.44 -10.55
CA MET A 97 0.21 -8.90 -10.41
C MET A 97 0.63 -8.06 -11.61
N LEU A 98 0.39 -8.58 -12.82
CA LEU A 98 0.73 -7.86 -14.06
C LEU A 98 -0.04 -6.54 -14.16
N ARG A 99 -1.31 -6.50 -13.71
CA ARG A 99 -2.07 -5.25 -13.68
C ARG A 99 -1.47 -4.22 -12.71
N TRP A 100 -1.06 -4.66 -11.52
CA TRP A 100 -0.36 -3.77 -10.57
C TRP A 100 0.95 -3.23 -11.13
N ILE A 101 1.78 -4.10 -11.72
CA ILE A 101 3.06 -3.72 -12.34
C ILE A 101 2.83 -2.72 -13.48
N ASN A 102 1.90 -3.02 -14.38
CA ASN A 102 1.57 -2.14 -15.50
C ASN A 102 0.92 -0.81 -15.05
N GLY A 103 0.33 -0.79 -13.85
CA GLY A 103 -0.26 0.40 -13.24
C GLY A 103 0.72 1.28 -12.46
N GLY A 104 2.00 0.90 -12.36
CA GLY A 104 3.05 1.70 -11.72
C GLY A 104 3.32 1.37 -10.25
N VAL A 105 2.87 0.21 -9.76
CA VAL A 105 3.25 -0.29 -8.43
C VAL A 105 4.69 -0.79 -8.45
N GLU A 106 5.48 -0.38 -7.46
CA GLU A 106 6.92 -0.66 -7.42
C GLU A 106 7.21 -2.05 -6.86
N THR A 107 6.45 -2.49 -5.85
CA THR A 107 6.68 -3.77 -5.19
C THR A 107 5.34 -4.42 -4.83
N MET A 108 5.25 -5.73 -5.04
CA MET A 108 4.06 -6.49 -4.73
C MET A 108 4.42 -7.81 -4.02
N MET A 109 3.58 -8.22 -3.08
CA MET A 109 3.59 -9.55 -2.48
C MET A 109 2.23 -10.23 -2.64
N ALA A 110 2.21 -11.50 -3.03
CA ALA A 110 1.02 -12.33 -2.86
C ALA A 110 1.27 -13.39 -1.81
N ILE A 111 0.33 -13.54 -0.89
CA ILE A 111 0.37 -14.51 0.20
C ILE A 111 -0.72 -15.54 -0.04
N SER A 112 -0.38 -16.83 -0.09
CA SER A 112 -1.39 -17.89 -0.08
C SER A 112 -1.75 -18.22 1.36
N LEU A 113 -3.04 -18.12 1.68
CA LEU A 113 -3.62 -18.46 2.97
C LEU A 113 -4.24 -19.86 2.97
#